data_AF-A0A0F7PR85-F1
#
_entry.id   AF-A0A0F7PR85-F1
#
_cell.length_a   1.000
_cell.length_b   1.000
_cell.length_c   1.000
_cell.angle_alpha   90.00
_cell.angle_beta   90.00
_cell.angle_gamma   90.00
#
_symmetry.space_group_name_H-M   'P 1'
#
loop_
_entity.id
_entity.type
_entity.pdbx_description
1 polymer ?
#
loop_
_entity_poly.entity_id
_entity_poly.type
_entity_poly.pdbx_seq_one_letter_code
_entity_poly.pdbx_strand_id
1 'polypeptide(L)'
;MKELTNKEKEIIKKIGSGQKLPTGNKYYNDNYVLRELVDNHYIGLDLDFNESYIITGYYLTDKGSREYDLINDKRKERVNNNLTSAIITVLKYLISAIIGGLISHYLF
;
A
#
# COMPACT_ATOMS: atom_id res chain seq x y z
N MET A 1 5.61 -18.01 12.28
CA MET A 1 4.83 -16.76 12.24
C MET A 1 3.72 -16.98 11.23
N LYS A 2 2.43 -16.84 11.61
CA LYS A 2 1.30 -17.07 10.68
C LYS A 2 1.30 -15.95 9.64
N GLU A 3 1.26 -16.30 8.36
CA GLU A 3 1.18 -15.31 7.29
C GLU A 3 -0.21 -14.68 7.25
N LEU A 4 -0.29 -13.36 7.08
CA LEU A 4 -1.56 -12.67 6.90
C LEU A 4 -2.23 -13.05 5.57
N THR A 5 -3.53 -13.31 5.66
CA THR A 5 -4.43 -13.51 4.53
C THR A 5 -4.57 -12.22 3.71
N ASN A 6 -5.07 -12.37 2.48
CA ASN A 6 -5.33 -11.22 1.60
C ASN A 6 -6.34 -10.23 2.20
N LYS A 7 -7.35 -10.73 2.93
CA LYS A 7 -8.37 -9.88 3.58
C LYS A 7 -7.77 -9.06 4.72
N GLU A 8 -6.91 -9.66 5.54
CA GLU A 8 -6.18 -8.97 6.60
C GLU A 8 -5.27 -7.88 6.04
N LYS A 9 -4.47 -8.22 5.02
CA LYS A 9 -3.59 -7.27 4.32
C LYS A 9 -4.37 -6.09 3.72
N GLU A 10 -5.57 -6.33 3.19
CA GLU A 10 -6.43 -5.26 2.66
C GLU A 10 -6.91 -4.30 3.74
N ILE A 11 -7.33 -4.81 4.90
CA ILE A 11 -7.76 -3.98 6.04
C ILE A 11 -6.60 -3.13 6.55
N ILE A 12 -5.42 -3.73 6.77
CA ILE A 12 -4.21 -3.00 7.19
C ILE A 12 -3.87 -1.90 6.17
N LYS A 13 -3.97 -2.20 4.87
CA LYS A 13 -3.74 -1.21 3.81
C LYS A 13 -4.74 -0.05 3.83
N LYS A 14 -6.02 -0.31 4.09
CA LYS A 14 -7.06 0.72 4.20
C LYS A 14 -6.76 1.66 5.37
N ILE A 15 -6.50 1.10 6.56
CA ILE A 15 -6.18 1.89 7.75
C ILE A 15 -4.89 2.69 7.54
N GLY A 16 -3.81 2.04 7.08
CA GLY A 16 -2.52 2.69 6.84
C GLY A 16 -2.52 3.76 5.75
N SER A 17 -3.49 3.73 4.83
CA SER A 17 -3.69 4.79 3.83
C SER A 17 -4.66 5.89 4.28
N GLY A 18 -5.13 5.85 5.53
CA GLY A 18 -6.08 6.83 6.09
C GLY A 18 -7.53 6.65 5.61
N GLN A 19 -7.86 5.53 4.98
CA GLN A 19 -9.25 5.24 4.60
C GLN A 19 -10.07 4.84 5.82
N LYS A 20 -11.24 5.47 5.99
CA LYS A 20 -12.16 5.13 7.08
C LYS A 20 -12.83 3.77 6.82
N LEU A 21 -12.76 2.88 7.79
CA LEU A 21 -13.55 1.65 7.84
C LEU A 21 -14.90 1.92 8.52
N PRO A 22 -15.94 1.12 8.25
CA PRO A 22 -17.17 1.16 9.05
C PRO A 22 -16.84 0.89 10.51
N THR A 23 -17.50 1.61 11.42
CA THR A 23 -17.21 1.58 12.86
C THR A 23 -18.43 1.06 13.64
N GLY A 24 -18.32 1.01 14.97
CA GLY A 24 -19.36 0.54 15.87
C GLY A 24 -19.25 -0.93 16.27
N ASN A 25 -19.78 -1.23 17.45
CA ASN A 25 -19.59 -2.52 18.12
C ASN A 25 -20.20 -3.67 17.32
N LYS A 26 -21.35 -3.46 16.67
CA LYS A 26 -21.97 -4.48 15.81
C LYS A 26 -21.06 -4.85 14.64
N TYR A 27 -20.53 -3.87 13.92
CA TYR A 27 -19.66 -4.12 12.77
C TYR A 27 -18.37 -4.85 13.18
N TYR A 28 -17.75 -4.43 14.28
CA TYR A 28 -16.59 -5.12 14.86
C TYR A 28 -16.90 -6.57 15.29
N ASN A 29 -18.03 -6.78 15.96
CA ASN A 29 -18.46 -8.11 16.43
C ASN A 29 -18.92 -9.03 15.31
N ASP A 30 -19.34 -8.50 14.17
CA ASP A 30 -19.68 -9.28 12.99
C ASP A 30 -18.44 -9.59 12.12
N ASN A 31 -17.37 -8.81 12.25
CA ASN A 31 -16.16 -8.94 11.43
C ASN A 31 -15.04 -9.72 12.14
N TYR A 32 -14.94 -11.02 11.84
CA TYR A 32 -13.90 -11.87 12.43
C TYR A 32 -12.48 -11.41 12.12
N VAL A 33 -12.24 -10.81 10.95
CA VAL A 33 -10.90 -10.39 10.51
C VAL A 33 -10.42 -9.20 11.34
N LEU A 34 -11.33 -8.26 11.67
CA LEU A 34 -10.99 -7.14 12.55
C LEU A 34 -10.61 -7.62 13.94
N ARG A 35 -11.35 -8.59 14.48
CA ARG A 35 -11.01 -9.20 15.78
C ARG A 35 -9.66 -9.90 15.72
N GLU A 36 -9.41 -10.70 14.70
CA GLU A 36 -8.11 -11.39 14.55
C GLU A 36 -6.95 -10.38 14.45
N LEU A 37 -7.12 -9.27 13.74
CA LEU A 37 -6.12 -8.21 13.64
C LEU A 37 -5.89 -7.46 14.96
N VAL A 38 -6.93 -7.24 15.76
CA VAL A 38 -6.82 -6.66 17.12
C VAL A 38 -6.13 -7.64 18.05
N ASP A 39 -6.59 -8.89 18.10
CA ASP A 39 -6.03 -9.95 18.96
C ASP A 39 -4.53 -10.17 18.66
N ASN A 40 -4.16 -10.09 17.38
CA ASN A 40 -2.76 -10.19 16.94
C ASN A 40 -1.99 -8.86 16.99
N HIS A 41 -2.56 -7.81 17.56
CA HIS A 41 -1.93 -6.50 17.77
C HIS A 41 -1.45 -5.82 16.48
N TYR A 42 -2.09 -6.07 15.34
CA TYR A 42 -1.82 -5.30 14.12
C TYR A 42 -2.59 -3.99 14.10
N ILE A 43 -3.78 -3.95 14.70
CA ILE A 43 -4.62 -2.75 14.75
C ILE A 43 -5.10 -2.51 16.19
N GLY A 44 -5.31 -1.24 16.53
CA GLY A 44 -5.98 -0.81 17.75
C GLY A 44 -7.36 -0.22 17.45
N LEU A 45 -8.15 -0.01 18.52
CA LEU A 45 -9.50 0.53 18.46
C LEU A 45 -9.52 1.93 19.08
N ASP A 46 -10.11 2.89 18.36
CA ASP A 46 -10.49 4.17 18.97
C ASP A 46 -11.88 4.00 19.60
N LEU A 47 -11.99 4.35 20.89
CA LEU A 47 -13.22 4.20 21.66
C LEU A 47 -13.74 5.57 22.08
N ASP A 48 -15.05 5.79 21.92
CA ASP A 48 -15.74 6.92 22.56
C ASP A 48 -16.32 6.49 23.91
N PHE A 49 -15.76 7.07 24.97
CA PHE A 49 -16.14 6.81 26.36
C PHE A 49 -17.42 7.52 26.77
N ASN A 50 -17.84 8.57 26.05
CA ASN A 50 -19.07 9.30 26.35
C ASN A 50 -20.30 8.54 25.86
N GLU A 51 -20.15 7.74 24.80
CA GLU A 51 -21.23 6.98 24.18
C GLU A 51 -21.11 5.46 24.41
N SER A 52 -20.85 5.02 25.65
CA SER A 52 -20.87 3.58 26.01
C SER A 52 -19.80 2.70 25.33
N TYR A 53 -18.56 3.18 25.18
CA TYR A 53 -17.45 2.43 24.55
C TYR A 53 -17.77 2.00 23.11
N ILE A 54 -18.38 2.92 22.34
CA ILE A 54 -18.57 2.70 20.91
C ILE A 54 -17.21 2.78 20.22
N ILE A 55 -16.89 1.78 19.40
CA ILE A 55 -15.74 1.84 18.50
C ILE A 55 -15.98 2.94 17.46
N THR A 56 -15.17 4.00 17.47
CA THR A 56 -15.27 5.16 16.58
C THR A 56 -14.19 5.19 15.49
N GLY A 57 -13.20 4.30 15.59
CA GLY A 57 -12.11 4.24 14.63
C GLY A 57 -11.19 3.04 14.85
N TYR A 58 -10.22 2.93 13.95
CA TYR A 58 -9.18 1.92 13.98
C TYR A 58 -7.86 2.61 13.62
N TYR A 59 -6.78 2.24 14.31
CA TYR A 59 -5.44 2.72 14.02
C TYR A 59 -4.45 1.56 13.87
N LEU A 60 -3.36 1.78 13.13
CA LEU A 60 -2.28 0.79 13.08
C LEU A 60 -1.43 0.88 14.33
N THR A 61 -1.10 -0.28 14.92
CA THR A 61 -0.04 -0.35 15.93
C THR A 61 1.33 -0.26 15.25
N ASP A 62 2.41 -0.26 16.03
CA ASP A 62 3.78 -0.38 15.49
C ASP A 62 3.94 -1.63 14.62
N LYS A 63 3.32 -2.75 15.03
CA LYS A 63 3.34 -4.01 14.29
C LYS A 63 2.55 -3.90 12.99
N GLY A 64 1.37 -3.30 13.03
CA GLY A 64 0.55 -3.03 11.85
C GLY A 64 1.24 -2.11 10.85
N SER A 65 1.95 -1.09 11.34
CA SER A 65 2.67 -0.12 10.52
C SER A 65 3.83 -0.77 9.77
N ARG A 66 4.62 -1.63 10.44
CA ARG A 66 5.68 -2.40 9.77
C ARG A 66 5.12 -3.32 8.68
N GLU A 67 3.99 -3.97 8.97
CA GLU A 67 3.33 -4.83 7.99
C GLU A 67 2.77 -4.02 6.81
N TYR A 68 2.19 -2.86 7.07
CA TYR A 68 1.76 -1.92 6.04
C TYR A 68 2.92 -1.51 5.13
N ASP A 69 4.08 -1.20 5.70
CA ASP A 69 5.28 -0.87 4.94
C ASP A 69 5.73 -2.06 4.06
N LEU A 70 5.73 -3.28 4.58
CA LEU A 70 6.04 -4.49 3.80
C LEU A 70 5.05 -4.73 2.64
N ILE A 71 3.76 -4.48 2.88
CA ILE A 71 2.71 -4.56 1.86
C ILE A 71 2.92 -3.49 0.78
N ASN A 72 3.38 -2.29 1.18
CA ASN A 72 3.49 -1.13 0.30
C ASN A 72 4.85 -1.01 -0.41
N ASP A 73 5.95 -1.53 0.16
CA ASP A 73 7.28 -1.48 -0.44
C ASP A 73 7.38 -2.31 -1.73
N LYS A 74 6.54 -3.35 -1.89
CA LYS A 74 6.31 -4.04 -3.17
C LYS A 74 5.78 -3.11 -4.28
N ARG A 75 5.33 -1.90 -3.94
CA ARG A 75 4.89 -0.88 -4.89
C ARG A 75 6.02 0.04 -5.30
N LYS A 76 6.92 0.44 -4.38
CA LYS A 76 8.12 1.23 -4.72
C LYS A 76 9.01 0.50 -5.71
N GLU A 77 9.21 -0.80 -5.50
CA GLU A 77 10.02 -1.63 -6.40
C GLU A 77 9.43 -1.70 -7.82
N ARG A 78 8.10 -1.85 -7.96
CA ARG A 78 7.41 -1.80 -9.26
C ARG A 78 7.43 -0.42 -9.91
N VAL A 79 7.28 0.65 -9.15
CA VAL A 79 7.37 2.02 -9.68
C VAL A 79 8.79 2.30 -10.18
N ASN A 80 9.81 1.88 -9.44
CA ASN A 80 11.21 2.05 -9.85
C ASN A 80 11.53 1.27 -11.14
N ASN A 81 11.04 0.04 -11.26
CA ASN A 81 11.26 -0.76 -12.47
C ASN A 81 10.53 -0.18 -13.69
N ASN A 82 9.33 0.35 -13.51
CA ASN A 82 8.60 1.01 -14.59
C ASN A 82 9.25 2.34 -15.01
N LEU A 83 9.72 3.14 -14.04
CA LEU A 83 10.44 4.38 -14.31
C LEU A 83 11.77 4.12 -15.04
N THR A 84 12.52 3.10 -14.60
CA THR A 84 13.78 2.68 -15.21
C THR A 84 13.56 2.20 -16.64
N SER A 85 12.52 1.39 -16.88
CA SER A 85 12.13 0.94 -18.22
C SER A 85 11.74 2.11 -19.15
N ALA A 86 10.98 3.08 -18.63
CA ALA A 86 10.63 4.29 -19.37
C ALA A 86 11.87 5.13 -19.73
N ILE A 87 12.80 5.32 -18.79
CA ILE A 87 14.06 6.05 -19.02
C ILE A 87 14.91 5.35 -20.09
N ILE A 88 15.08 4.02 -20.01
CA ILE A 88 15.80 3.23 -21.01
C ILE A 88 15.17 3.37 -22.40
N THR A 89 13.84 3.35 -22.46
CA THR A 89 13.10 3.50 -23.73
C THR A 89 13.35 4.86 -24.36
N VAL A 90 13.26 5.94 -23.57
CA VAL A 90 13.55 7.31 -24.06
C VAL A 90 15.00 7.45 -24.52
N LEU A 91 15.97 6.94 -23.75
CA LEU A 91 17.38 6.93 -24.13
C LEU A 91 17.63 6.22 -25.46
N LYS A 92 16.98 5.08 -25.69
CA LYS A 92 17.10 4.32 -26.94
C LYS A 92 16.64 5.14 -28.15
N TYR A 93 15.49 5.82 -28.03
CA TYR A 93 14.99 6.68 -29.10
C TYR A 93 15.91 7.88 -29.36
N LEU A 94 16.48 8.47 -28.31
CA LEU A 94 17.42 9.59 -28.45
C LEU A 94 18.68 9.17 -29.23
N ILE A 95 19.26 8.01 -28.90
CA ILE A 95 20.44 7.46 -29.58
C ILE A 95 20.12 7.13 -31.04
N SER A 96 18.97 6.51 -31.32
CA SER A 96 18.55 6.21 -32.69
C SER A 96 18.34 7.47 -33.54
N ALA A 97 17.82 8.55 -32.95
CA ALA A 97 17.66 9.84 -33.63
C ALA A 97 19.01 10.49 -33.96
N ILE A 98 19.98 10.44 -33.04
CA ILE A 98 21.33 10.98 -33.26
C ILE A 98 22.07 10.18 -34.34
N ILE A 99 22.03 8.84 -34.28
CA ILE A 99 22.67 7.98 -35.29
C ILE A 99 22.00 8.15 -36.66
N GLY A 100 20.66 8.19 -36.71
CA GLY A 100 19.91 8.40 -37.95
C GLY A 100 20.17 9.77 -38.57
N GLY A 101 20.29 10.81 -37.74
CA GLY A 101 20.66 12.16 -38.19
C GLY A 101 22.09 12.24 -38.72
N LEU A 102 23.04 11.56 -38.07
CA LEU A 102 24.44 11.49 -38.52
C LEU A 102 24.57 10.74 -39.86
N ILE A 103 23.91 9.58 -40.02
CA ILE A 103 23.94 8.82 -41.27
C ILE A 103 23.34 9.65 -42.42
N SER A 104 22.24 10.36 -42.17
CA SER A 104 21.62 11.24 -43.17
C SER A 104 22.49 12.44 -43.57
N HIS A 105 23.44 12.85 -42.73
CA HIS A 105 24.34 13.99 -43.00
C HIS A 105 25.59 13.60 -43.77
N TYR A 106 26.01 12.33 -43.71
CA TYR A 106 27.20 11.83 -44.41
C TYR A 106 26.89 11.23 -45.80
N LEU A 107 25.62 11.06 -46.14
CA LEU A 107 25.14 10.53 -47.44
C LEU A 107 24.70 11.62 -48.43
N PHE A 108 24.82 12.89 -48.05
CA PHE A 108 24.55 14.08 -48.87
C PHE A 108 25.82 14.91 -49.01
#